data_AF-A0A9P0NXB3-F1
#
_entry.id   AF-A0A9P0NXB3-F1
#
_cell.length_a   1.000
_cell.length_b   1.000
_cell.length_c   1.000
_cell.angle_alpha   90.00
_cell.angle_beta   90.00
_cell.angle_gamma   90.00
#
_symmetry.space_group_name_H-M   'P 1'
#
loop_
_entity.id
_entity.type
_entity.pdbx_description
1 polymer ?
#
loop_
_entity_poly.entity_id
_entity_poly.type
_entity_poly.pdbx_seq_one_letter_code
_entity_poly.pdbx_strand_id
1 'polypeptide(L)'
;MADITLNVPDLIGNFMYAIDALALDLVPLYGSGNMNVIIRNLIIDMRVPTSLDDLKNATILFHVGSSVFNTQGILNNPEFSALLNTALNDNFAIFVNHNNKVISKMIVYIIEKIYGDLTTDDGYITLDTKAFKF
;
A
#
# COMPACT_ATOMS: atom_id res chain seq x y z
N MET A 1 22.33 12.04 -6.70
CA MET A 1 21.22 11.31 -6.03
C MET A 1 20.80 12.12 -4.82
N ALA A 2 19.50 12.23 -4.59
CA ALA A 2 18.94 12.83 -3.39
C ALA A 2 18.33 11.72 -2.53
N ASP A 3 18.64 11.74 -1.24
CA ASP A 3 18.02 10.88 -0.24
C ASP A 3 16.92 11.69 0.46
N ILE A 4 15.69 11.19 0.39
CA ILE A 4 14.49 11.84 0.93
C ILE A 4 13.85 10.85 1.90
N THR A 5 13.77 11.22 3.17
CA THR A 5 13.02 10.45 4.17
C THR A 5 11.72 11.18 4.48
N LEU A 6 10.60 10.50 4.30
CA LEU A 6 9.28 11.02 4.55
C LEU A 6 8.65 10.26 5.71
N ASN A 7 8.50 10.96 6.84
CA ASN A 7 7.79 10.45 8.00
C ASN A 7 6.31 10.73 7.80
N VAL A 8 5.55 9.71 7.41
CA VAL A 8 4.11 9.81 7.26
C VAL A 8 3.49 9.56 8.64
N PRO A 9 2.62 10.45 9.12
CA PRO A 9 1.77 10.16 10.28
C PRO A 9 0.89 8.92 10.03
N ASP A 10 0.00 8.62 10.97
CA ASP A 10 -0.94 7.51 10.81
C ASP A 10 -1.71 7.60 9.48
N LEU A 11 -1.55 6.59 8.62
CA LEU A 11 -2.26 6.46 7.37
C LEU A 11 -3.51 5.62 7.62
N ILE A 12 -4.68 6.22 7.38
CA ILE A 12 -5.97 5.59 7.63
C ILE A 12 -6.68 5.35 6.30
N GLY A 13 -7.02 4.08 6.03
CA GLY A 13 -7.82 3.66 4.90
C GLY A 13 -9.15 3.08 5.38
N ASN A 14 -10.24 3.52 4.77
CA ASN A 14 -11.58 2.96 4.98
C ASN A 14 -12.10 2.48 3.64
N PHE A 15 -12.37 1.17 3.54
CA PHE A 15 -12.77 0.54 2.30
C PHE A 15 -14.06 -0.22 2.50
N MET A 16 -15.01 -0.01 1.59
CA MET A 16 -16.09 -0.96 1.37
C MET A 16 -15.59 -2.02 0.40
N TYR A 17 -15.83 -3.29 0.70
CA TYR A 17 -15.42 -4.38 -0.19
C TYR A 17 -16.57 -5.37 -0.41
N ALA A 18 -16.55 -5.97 -1.59
CA ALA A 18 -17.31 -7.16 -1.93
C ALA A 18 -16.34 -8.11 -2.64
N ILE A 19 -16.11 -9.27 -2.05
CA ILE A 19 -15.24 -10.30 -2.59
C ILE A 19 -16.10 -11.52 -2.86
N ASP A 20 -15.92 -12.08 -4.05
CA ASP A 20 -16.41 -13.39 -4.45
C ASP A 20 -15.29 -14.03 -5.27
N ALA A 21 -14.44 -14.81 -4.59
CA ALA A 21 -13.23 -15.38 -5.17
C ALA A 21 -12.95 -16.76 -4.59
N LEU A 22 -12.34 -17.64 -5.39
CA LEU A 22 -11.79 -18.90 -4.90
C LEU A 22 -10.31 -18.70 -4.56
N ALA A 23 -9.96 -18.79 -3.28
CA ALA A 23 -8.57 -18.83 -2.87
C ALA A 23 -7.98 -20.21 -3.17
N LEU A 24 -6.87 -20.21 -3.92
CA LEU A 24 -6.15 -21.42 -4.34
C LEU A 24 -7.04 -22.44 -5.08
N ASP A 25 -8.08 -21.96 -5.79
CA ASP A 25 -9.10 -22.79 -6.47
C ASP A 25 -9.85 -23.78 -5.56
N LEU A 26 -9.69 -23.66 -4.23
CA LEU A 26 -10.13 -24.66 -3.26
C LEU A 26 -11.02 -24.09 -2.16
N VAL A 27 -10.75 -22.86 -1.72
CA VAL A 27 -11.46 -22.25 -0.59
C VAL A 27 -12.27 -21.05 -1.10
N PRO A 28 -13.61 -21.13 -1.14
CA PRO A 28 -14.42 -19.98 -1.52
C PRO A 28 -14.30 -18.90 -0.45
N LEU A 29 -13.67 -17.78 -0.83
CA LEU A 29 -13.68 -16.53 -0.10
C LEU A 29 -14.78 -15.65 -0.69
N TYR A 30 -15.90 -15.61 -0.01
CA TYR A 30 -16.97 -14.66 -0.30
C TYR A 30 -17.21 -13.76 0.91
N GLY A 31 -17.67 -12.54 0.68
CA GLY A 31 -18.04 -11.64 1.76
C GLY A 31 -18.17 -10.21 1.29
N SER A 32 -19.01 -9.46 1.97
CA SER A 32 -19.17 -8.03 1.74
C SER A 32 -19.18 -7.30 3.07
N GLY A 33 -18.46 -6.20 3.16
CA GLY A 33 -18.43 -5.41 4.38
C GLY A 33 -17.42 -4.29 4.31
N ASN A 34 -16.92 -3.92 5.49
CA ASN A 34 -16.03 -2.79 5.65
C ASN A 34 -14.68 -3.27 6.17
N MET A 35 -13.63 -2.64 5.66
CA MET A 35 -12.27 -2.80 6.13
C MET A 35 -11.74 -1.43 6.54
N ASN A 36 -11.37 -1.30 7.80
CA ASN A 36 -10.59 -0.19 8.30
C ASN A 36 -9.14 -0.66 8.47
N VAL A 37 -8.21 0.12 7.91
CA VAL A 37 -6.78 -0.13 7.99
C VAL A 37 -6.12 1.13 8.53
N ILE A 38 -5.30 0.98 9.56
CA ILE A 38 -4.48 2.05 10.12
C ILE A 38 -3.03 1.57 10.08
N ILE A 39 -2.19 2.27 9.34
CA ILE A 39 -0.74 2.05 9.31
C ILE A 39 -0.09 3.15 10.13
N ARG A 40 0.65 2.78 11.17
CA ARG A 40 1.28 3.72 12.10
C ARG A 40 2.78 3.78 11.90
N ASN A 41 3.33 4.97 12.10
CA ASN A 41 4.77 5.24 12.01
C ASN A 41 5.35 4.74 10.67
N LEU A 42 4.72 5.13 9.57
CA LEU A 42 5.20 4.79 8.24
C LEU A 42 6.35 5.73 7.88
N ILE A 43 7.52 5.16 7.65
CA ILE A 43 8.68 5.87 7.14
C ILE A 43 8.90 5.42 5.69
N ILE A 44 9.01 6.38 4.78
CA ILE A 44 9.27 6.15 3.37
C ILE A 44 10.64 6.76 3.06
N ASP A 45 11.61 5.91 2.77
CA ASP A 45 12.92 6.33 2.31
C ASP A 45 12.98 6.23 0.79
N MET A 46 13.23 7.35 0.14
CA MET A 46 13.32 7.46 -1.30
C MET A 46 14.73 7.91 -1.67
N ARG A 47 15.40 7.11 -2.50
CA ARG A 47 16.61 7.50 -3.20
C ARG A 47 16.26 7.77 -4.64
N VAL A 48 16.27 9.05 -5.02
CA VAL A 48 15.91 9.49 -6.37
C VAL A 48 17.17 10.00 -7.08
N PRO A 49 17.42 9.59 -8.34
CA PRO A 49 18.48 10.20 -9.12
C PRO A 49 18.23 11.70 -9.28
N THR A 50 19.32 12.46 -9.36
CA THR A 50 19.26 13.92 -9.54
C THR A 50 18.96 14.34 -10.98
N SER A 51 19.00 13.38 -11.92
CA SER A 51 18.54 13.54 -13.29
C SER A 51 17.17 12.90 -13.45
N LEU A 52 16.25 13.61 -14.10
CA LEU A 52 14.88 13.14 -14.37
C LEU A 52 14.86 11.99 -15.39
N ASP A 53 15.84 11.94 -16.29
CA ASP A 53 16.00 10.87 -17.28
C ASP A 53 16.24 9.50 -16.64
N ASP A 54 16.65 9.47 -15.37
CA ASP A 54 17.03 8.26 -14.63
C ASP A 54 16.02 7.84 -13.57
N LEU A 55 14.80 8.41 -13.54
CA LEU A 55 13.76 8.10 -12.54
C LEU A 55 13.44 6.61 -12.39
N LYS A 56 13.69 5.81 -13.44
CA LYS A 56 13.62 4.33 -13.44
C LYS A 56 14.54 3.67 -12.41
N ASN A 57 15.56 4.38 -11.94
CA ASN A 57 16.51 3.94 -10.92
C ASN A 57 16.14 4.46 -9.52
N ALA A 58 14.98 5.10 -9.35
CA ALA A 58 14.50 5.49 -8.03
C ALA A 58 14.26 4.25 -7.17
N THR A 59 14.77 4.28 -5.94
CA THR A 59 14.52 3.25 -4.95
C THR A 59 13.62 3.81 -3.88
N ILE A 60 12.48 3.17 -3.64
CA ILE A 60 11.58 3.49 -2.54
C ILE A 60 11.69 2.35 -1.52
N LEU A 61 11.76 2.64 -0.23
CA LEU A 61 11.77 1.68 0.85
C LEU A 61 10.73 2.09 1.89
N PHE A 62 9.98 1.11 2.37
CA PHE A 62 8.94 1.31 3.36
C PHE A 62 9.32 0.66 4.68
N HIS A 63 9.18 1.42 5.76
CA HIS A 63 9.28 0.91 7.11
C HIS A 63 7.95 1.15 7.83
N VAL A 64 7.27 0.07 8.17
CA VAL A 64 6.00 0.10 8.89
C VAL A 64 6.27 -0.22 10.36
N GLY A 65 5.91 0.68 11.26
CA GLY A 65 6.03 0.44 12.70
C GLY A 65 4.99 -0.55 13.20
N SER A 66 3.70 -0.25 12.97
CA SER A 66 2.60 -1.16 13.29
C SER A 66 1.39 -0.95 12.39
N SER A 67 0.47 -1.91 12.42
CA SER A 67 -0.76 -1.86 11.62
C SER A 67 -1.95 -2.37 12.42
N VAL A 68 -3.11 -1.76 12.20
CA VAL A 68 -4.39 -2.20 12.75
C VAL A 68 -5.35 -2.41 11.58
N PHE A 69 -5.79 -3.65 11.42
CA PHE A 69 -6.78 -4.13 10.48
C PHE A 69 -8.04 -4.50 11.26
N ASN A 70 -9.15 -3.96 10.79
CA ASN A 70 -10.49 -4.29 11.25
C ASN A 70 -11.36 -4.56 10.02
N THR A 71 -11.36 -5.82 9.62
CA THR A 71 -12.15 -6.37 8.52
C THR A 71 -13.42 -7.00 9.08
N GLN A 72 -14.55 -6.73 8.44
CA GLN A 72 -15.85 -7.29 8.81
C GLN A 72 -16.59 -7.84 7.60
N GLY A 73 -17.32 -8.93 7.78
CA GLY A 73 -18.22 -9.48 6.76
C GLY A 73 -17.57 -10.50 5.83
N ILE A 74 -16.34 -10.94 6.11
CA ILE A 74 -15.70 -12.02 5.36
C ILE A 74 -16.33 -13.36 5.77
N LEU A 75 -16.68 -14.19 4.79
CA LEU A 75 -17.41 -15.46 4.93
C LEU A 75 -18.72 -15.34 5.72
N ASN A 76 -19.26 -14.13 5.89
CA ASN A 76 -20.32 -13.82 6.84
C ASN A 76 -20.09 -14.42 8.24
N ASN A 77 -18.81 -14.57 8.63
CA ASN A 77 -18.41 -15.22 9.86
C ASN A 77 -17.57 -14.25 10.73
N PRO A 78 -18.13 -13.78 11.87
CA PRO A 78 -17.42 -12.88 12.78
C PRO A 78 -16.14 -13.47 13.37
N GLU A 79 -16.11 -14.78 13.66
CA GLU A 79 -14.94 -15.46 14.23
C GLU A 79 -13.81 -15.52 13.20
N PHE A 80 -14.14 -15.84 11.95
CA PHE A 80 -13.15 -15.82 10.88
C PHE A 80 -12.63 -14.39 10.63
N SER A 81 -13.51 -13.39 10.65
CA SER A 81 -13.11 -11.99 10.54
C SER A 81 -12.14 -11.60 11.68
N ALA A 82 -12.42 -12.04 12.91
CA ALA A 82 -11.53 -11.82 14.05
C ALA A 82 -10.18 -12.52 13.89
N LEU A 83 -10.17 -13.79 13.44
CA LEU A 83 -8.94 -14.53 13.15
C LEU A 83 -8.08 -13.85 12.08
N LEU A 84 -8.70 -13.40 10.99
CA LEU A 84 -8.03 -12.66 9.93
C LEU A 84 -7.43 -11.35 10.47
N ASN A 85 -8.19 -10.60 11.26
CA ASN A 85 -7.71 -9.35 11.86
C ASN A 85 -6.49 -9.60 12.77
N THR A 86 -6.54 -10.62 13.63
CA THR A 86 -5.38 -11.01 14.46
C THR A 86 -4.18 -11.35 13.59
N ALA A 87 -4.36 -12.22 12.58
CA ALA A 87 -3.27 -12.62 11.70
C ALA A 87 -2.65 -11.42 10.96
N LEU A 88 -3.47 -10.50 10.45
CA LEU A 88 -2.99 -9.29 9.77
C LEU A 88 -2.29 -8.33 10.74
N ASN A 89 -2.86 -8.10 11.92
CA ASN A 89 -2.30 -7.19 12.92
C ASN A 89 -0.93 -7.64 13.42
N ASP A 90 -0.77 -8.94 13.62
CA ASP A 90 0.47 -9.50 14.16
C ASP A 90 1.58 -9.59 13.09
N ASN A 91 1.22 -9.79 11.82
CA ASN A 91 2.18 -10.16 10.78
C ASN A 91 2.38 -9.13 9.68
N PHE A 92 1.44 -8.21 9.44
CA PHE A 92 1.52 -7.33 8.26
C PHE A 92 2.75 -6.43 8.29
N ALA A 93 3.03 -5.76 9.41
CA ALA A 93 4.22 -4.91 9.53
C ALA A 93 5.52 -5.71 9.30
N ILE A 94 5.60 -6.93 9.87
CA ILE A 94 6.74 -7.84 9.69
C ILE A 94 6.87 -8.24 8.21
N PHE A 95 5.77 -8.64 7.58
CA PHE A 95 5.72 -9.01 6.17
C PHE A 95 6.18 -7.86 5.27
N VAL A 96 5.69 -6.64 5.51
CA VAL A 96 6.06 -5.47 4.72
C VAL A 96 7.54 -5.15 4.87
N ASN A 97 8.04 -5.11 6.10
CA ASN A 97 9.45 -4.80 6.37
C ASN A 97 10.39 -5.89 5.82
N HIS A 98 10.02 -7.17 5.91
CA HIS A 98 10.81 -8.28 5.39
C HIS A 98 10.81 -8.33 3.86
N ASN A 99 9.67 -8.04 3.23
CA ASN A 99 9.50 -8.11 1.78
C ASN A 99 9.58 -6.75 1.10
N ASN A 100 10.16 -5.74 1.77
CA ASN A 100 10.20 -4.35 1.34
C ASN A 100 10.67 -4.22 -0.12
N LYS A 101 11.71 -4.94 -0.52
CA LYS A 101 12.22 -4.94 -1.91
C LYS A 101 11.16 -5.32 -2.96
N VAL A 102 10.29 -6.29 -2.67
CA VAL A 102 9.23 -6.72 -3.59
C VAL A 102 8.08 -5.72 -3.58
N ILE A 103 7.68 -5.26 -2.38
CA ILE A 103 6.60 -4.29 -2.20
C ILE A 103 6.93 -2.96 -2.86
N SER A 104 8.16 -2.49 -2.71
CA SER A 104 8.66 -1.28 -3.37
C SER A 104 8.55 -1.36 -4.88
N LYS A 105 8.87 -2.51 -5.49
CA LYS A 105 8.70 -2.70 -6.94
C LYS A 105 7.23 -2.65 -7.35
N MET A 106 6.34 -3.26 -6.57
CA MET A 106 4.91 -3.21 -6.85
C MET A 106 4.37 -1.78 -6.74
N ILE A 107 4.80 -1.01 -5.74
CA ILE A 107 4.36 0.37 -5.56
C ILE A 107 4.91 1.27 -6.67
N VAL A 108 6.18 1.14 -7.04
CA VAL A 108 6.75 1.86 -8.20
C VAL A 108 5.94 1.53 -9.46
N TYR A 109 5.63 0.26 -9.71
CA TYR A 109 4.79 -0.14 -10.83
C TYR A 109 3.37 0.46 -10.77
N ILE A 110 2.74 0.50 -9.59
CA ILE A 110 1.43 1.13 -9.39
C ILE A 110 1.52 2.64 -9.67
N ILE A 111 2.55 3.32 -9.20
CA ILE A 111 2.80 4.74 -9.47
C ILE A 111 2.98 4.95 -10.98
N GLU A 112 3.85 4.19 -11.65
CA GLU A 112 4.03 4.24 -13.11
C GLU A 112 2.72 3.99 -13.87
N LYS A 113 1.87 3.06 -13.39
CA LYS A 113 0.58 2.76 -14.01
C LYS A 113 -0.48 3.84 -13.78
N ILE A 114 -0.50 4.46 -12.60
CA ILE A 114 -1.45 5.54 -12.28
C ILE A 114 -1.06 6.82 -13.02
N TYR A 115 0.24 7.12 -13.11
CA TYR A 115 0.71 8.41 -13.63
C TYR A 115 1.18 8.38 -15.09
N GLY A 116 1.25 7.20 -15.75
CA GLY A 116 1.86 7.08 -17.07
C GLY A 116 3.37 7.39 -17.06
N ASP A 117 4.02 7.47 -18.23
CA ASP A 117 5.38 8.02 -18.32
C ASP A 117 5.39 9.35 -17.54
N LEU A 118 6.13 9.39 -16.43
CA LEU A 118 6.26 10.56 -15.58
C LEU A 118 6.80 11.71 -16.45
N THR A 119 5.90 12.51 -17.01
CA THR A 119 6.25 13.61 -17.90
C THR A 119 6.51 14.83 -17.03
N THR A 120 7.76 15.26 -17.06
CA THR A 120 8.28 16.37 -16.29
C THR A 120 8.03 17.65 -17.07
N ASP A 121 6.91 18.32 -16.82
CA ASP A 121 6.68 19.59 -17.51
C ASP A 121 7.54 20.74 -16.96
N ASP A 122 8.01 20.69 -15.70
CA ASP A 122 8.76 21.83 -15.11
C ASP A 122 9.85 21.44 -14.08
N GLY A 123 10.38 20.20 -14.14
CA GLY A 123 11.45 19.78 -13.22
C GLY A 123 11.02 19.48 -11.78
N TYR A 124 9.71 19.46 -11.52
CA TYR A 124 9.09 18.97 -10.30
C TYR A 124 8.23 17.75 -10.60
N ILE A 125 8.28 16.72 -9.74
CA ILE A 125 7.23 15.69 -9.70
C ILE A 125 6.00 16.38 -9.10
N THR A 126 5.11 16.85 -9.96
CA THR A 126 3.88 17.50 -9.52
C THR A 126 2.79 16.43 -9.41
N LEU A 127 2.41 16.08 -8.19
CA LEU A 127 1.19 15.30 -7.95
C LEU A 127 0.00 16.22 -8.27
N ASP A 128 -0.49 16.20 -9.51
CA ASP A 128 -1.66 17.00 -9.87
C ASP A 128 -2.89 16.47 -9.14
N THR A 129 -3.27 17.18 -8.08
CA THR A 129 -4.46 16.92 -7.26
C THR A 129 -5.77 16.93 -8.05
N LYS A 130 -5.77 17.42 -9.30
CA LYS A 130 -6.94 17.38 -10.19
C LYS A 130 -7.23 16.00 -10.78
N ALA A 131 -6.30 15.04 -10.69
CA ALA A 131 -6.54 13.65 -11.09
C ALA A 131 -7.40 12.88 -10.08
N PHE A 132 -7.66 13.43 -8.88
CA PHE A 132 -8.55 12.86 -7.87
C PHE A 132 -9.97 13.41 -8.02
N LYS A 133 -10.65 13.06 -9.13
CA LYS A 133 -12.12 13.12 -9.18
C LYS A 133 -12.65 11.70 -9.14
N PHE A 134 -13.19 11.34 -7.97
CA PHE A 134 -14.04 10.16 -7.78
C PHE A 134 -15.34 10.31 -8.58
#